data_AF-A0A7S2EXE6-F1
#
_entry.id   AF-A0A7S2EXE6-F1
#
_cell.length_a   1.000
_cell.length_b   1.000
_cell.length_c   1.000
_cell.angle_alpha   90.00
_cell.angle_beta   90.00
_cell.angle_gamma   90.00
#
_symmetry.space_group_name_H-M   'P 1'
#
loop_
_entity.id
_entity.type
_entity.pdbx_description
1 polymer ?
#
loop_
_entity_poly.entity_id
_entity_poly.type
_entity_poly.pdbx_seq_one_letter_code
_entity_poly.pdbx_strand_id
1 'polypeptide(L)'
;EGVEDDTGGGEPNDAVADDDDKEEKGETEETKRTVRSATRGTIPDVLPKVRKMALADRDVLEKGTKAYTSYVRAYKEHHCAFIFRFSSLDLGVLATSFSLLRLPKMPELRDKKKLNFAPVGPEIDIHAIKFKDKNREKARQKRLAVELAAGGKNAKQIKAERKAAEMAQRAKERRVAEIAKGRRVHRKRGRQAKMFDEWDELAKEERLHKKLRMGKITEEEYRRQMYGEKAGTKEDPEAMSDDEDA
;
A
#
# COMPACT_ATOMS: atom_id res chain seq x y z
N GLU A 1 -52.74 65.75 36.10
CA GLU A 1 -51.51 65.74 35.27
C GLU A 1 -51.37 64.30 34.78
N GLY A 2 -51.77 63.89 33.58
CA GLY A 2 -51.75 64.58 32.30
C GLY A 2 -50.36 64.47 31.69
N VAL A 3 -50.08 63.39 30.94
CA VAL A 3 -49.47 63.34 29.60
C VAL A 3 -49.39 61.87 29.15
N GLU A 4 -50.02 61.60 28.03
CA GLU A 4 -49.97 60.38 27.21
C GLU A 4 -48.67 60.37 26.39
N ASP A 5 -48.12 59.20 26.05
CA ASP A 5 -47.60 59.00 24.69
C ASP A 5 -47.59 57.52 24.31
N ASP A 6 -48.33 57.26 23.24
CA ASP A 6 -48.49 56.05 22.47
C ASP A 6 -47.52 56.11 21.30
N THR A 7 -46.63 55.14 21.16
CA THR A 7 -45.98 54.85 19.87
C THR A 7 -45.81 53.35 19.71
N GLY A 8 -46.68 52.76 18.89
CA GLY A 8 -46.50 51.43 18.36
C GLY A 8 -45.36 51.32 17.34
N GLY A 9 -45.14 50.10 16.89
CA GLY A 9 -44.43 49.83 15.64
C GLY A 9 -43.44 48.68 15.70
N GLY A 10 -43.83 47.55 15.09
CA GLY A 10 -42.90 46.75 14.30
C GLY A 10 -42.35 45.49 14.96
N GLU A 11 -43.03 44.37 14.73
CA GLU A 11 -42.40 43.06 14.62
C GLU A 11 -41.31 43.10 13.53
N PRO A 12 -40.11 42.56 13.78
CA PRO A 12 -39.26 42.07 12.71
C PRO A 12 -39.44 40.55 12.58
N ASN A 13 -40.05 40.15 11.46
CA ASN A 13 -39.96 38.81 10.92
C ASN A 13 -38.52 38.54 10.47
N ASP A 14 -37.75 37.81 11.27
CA ASP A 14 -36.52 37.17 10.80
C ASP A 14 -36.83 35.74 10.38
N ALA A 15 -37.28 35.63 9.13
CA ALA A 15 -37.25 34.40 8.36
C ALA A 15 -35.92 34.36 7.58
N VAL A 16 -34.88 33.70 8.09
CA VAL A 16 -33.74 33.30 7.25
C VAL A 16 -33.11 31.99 7.77
N ALA A 17 -33.16 30.98 6.90
CA ALA A 17 -32.28 29.83 6.76
C ALA A 17 -32.26 28.75 7.86
N ASP A 18 -33.12 27.75 7.67
CA ASP A 18 -32.74 26.34 7.85
C ASP A 18 -31.49 26.04 7.00
N ASP A 19 -30.30 26.20 7.60
CA ASP A 19 -29.07 25.62 7.07
C ASP A 19 -29.05 24.12 7.40
N ASP A 20 -29.70 23.37 6.51
CA ASP A 20 -29.44 21.95 6.24
C ASP A 20 -27.95 21.79 5.91
N ASP A 21 -27.12 21.64 6.94
CA ASP A 21 -25.71 21.27 6.81
C ASP A 21 -25.64 19.78 6.41
N LYS A 22 -25.91 19.59 5.13
CA LYS A 22 -25.78 18.37 4.36
C LYS A 22 -24.28 18.06 4.28
N GLU A 23 -23.73 17.50 5.35
CA GLU A 23 -22.39 16.93 5.35
C GLU A 23 -22.27 15.95 4.19
N GLU A 24 -21.56 16.39 3.15
CA GLU A 24 -21.25 15.63 1.96
C GLU A 24 -20.55 14.34 2.37
N LYS A 25 -21.29 13.25 2.28
CA LYS A 25 -20.73 11.91 2.18
C LYS A 25 -19.90 11.84 0.91
N GLY A 26 -18.61 12.13 1.04
CA GLY A 26 -17.57 11.65 0.14
C GLY A 26 -17.50 10.13 0.22
N GLU A 27 -18.49 9.44 -0.33
CA GLU A 27 -18.41 8.01 -0.64
C GLU A 27 -17.31 7.84 -1.68
N THR A 28 -16.11 7.54 -1.19
CA THR A 28 -15.04 6.99 -2.01
C THR A 28 -15.63 5.77 -2.70
N GLU A 29 -15.70 5.79 -4.04
CA GLU A 29 -16.22 4.69 -4.86
C GLU A 29 -15.51 3.38 -4.49
N GLU A 30 -16.08 2.65 -3.53
CA GLU A 30 -15.74 1.26 -3.28
C GLU A 30 -16.24 0.51 -4.50
N THR A 31 -15.31 0.09 -5.37
CA THR A 31 -15.56 -0.82 -6.48
C THR A 31 -16.55 -1.89 -6.01
N LYS A 32 -17.80 -1.82 -6.49
CA LYS A 32 -18.86 -2.79 -6.14
C LYS A 32 -18.48 -4.14 -6.71
N ARG A 33 -17.64 -4.88 -5.97
CA ARG A 33 -17.42 -6.28 -6.23
C ARG A 33 -18.75 -6.98 -5.99
N THR A 34 -19.28 -7.58 -7.03
CA THR A 34 -20.49 -8.39 -6.96
C THR A 34 -20.09 -9.84 -6.84
N VAL A 35 -20.52 -10.51 -5.77
CA VAL A 35 -20.27 -11.94 -5.59
C VAL A 35 -21.42 -12.71 -6.24
N ARG A 36 -21.10 -13.65 -7.13
CA ARG A 36 -22.10 -14.53 -7.75
C ARG A 36 -22.48 -15.62 -6.73
N SER A 37 -23.76 -15.68 -6.38
CA SER A 37 -24.29 -16.78 -5.56
C SER A 37 -24.41 -18.07 -6.39
N ALA A 38 -24.27 -19.22 -5.73
CA ALA A 38 -24.58 -20.53 -6.31
C ALA A 38 -26.04 -20.61 -6.80
N THR A 39 -26.95 -19.86 -6.18
CA THR A 39 -28.38 -19.76 -6.54
C THR A 39 -28.67 -18.70 -7.60
N ARG A 40 -27.67 -18.28 -8.39
CA ARG A 40 -27.77 -17.29 -9.49
C ARG A 40 -28.17 -15.86 -9.08
N GLY A 41 -28.28 -15.58 -7.78
CA GLY A 41 -28.45 -14.20 -7.27
C GLY A 41 -27.13 -13.42 -7.20
N THR A 42 -27.21 -12.10 -7.30
CA THR A 42 -26.07 -11.19 -7.08
C THR A 42 -26.07 -10.73 -5.63
N ILE A 43 -24.99 -11.00 -4.88
CA ILE A 43 -24.86 -10.58 -3.47
C ILE A 43 -23.89 -9.39 -3.39
N PRO A 44 -24.23 -8.33 -2.63
CA PRO A 44 -23.32 -7.21 -2.42
C PRO A 44 -22.09 -7.67 -1.61
N ASP A 45 -20.90 -7.18 -1.96
CA ASP A 45 -19.70 -7.44 -1.17
C ASP A 45 -19.81 -6.76 0.22
N VAL A 46 -19.82 -7.60 1.25
CA VAL A 46 -19.89 -7.17 2.66
C VAL A 46 -18.51 -7.00 3.27
N LEU A 47 -17.44 -7.52 2.65
CA LEU A 47 -16.09 -7.48 3.22
C LEU A 47 -15.59 -6.05 3.48
N PRO A 48 -15.83 -5.04 2.60
CA PRO A 48 -15.42 -3.67 2.88
C PRO A 48 -16.12 -3.10 4.12
N LYS A 49 -17.42 -3.37 4.28
CA LYS A 49 -18.19 -2.95 5.46
C LYS A 49 -17.67 -3.58 6.74
N VAL A 50 -17.36 -4.88 6.72
CA VAL A 50 -16.82 -5.59 7.89
C VAL A 50 -15.41 -5.09 8.23
N ARG A 51 -14.58 -4.78 7.23
CA ARG A 51 -13.27 -4.17 7.47
C ARG A 51 -13.37 -2.79 8.10
N LYS A 52 -14.31 -1.94 7.67
CA LYS A 52 -14.59 -0.64 8.31
C LYS A 52 -14.96 -0.81 9.78
N MET A 53 -15.79 -1.81 10.11
CA MET A 53 -16.12 -2.13 11.51
C MET A 53 -14.90 -2.58 12.33
N ALA A 54 -14.02 -3.40 11.75
CA ALA A 54 -12.78 -3.84 12.40
C ALA A 54 -11.75 -2.72 12.62
N LEU A 55 -11.78 -1.67 11.79
CA LEU A 55 -10.96 -0.45 11.97
C LEU A 55 -11.54 0.47 13.05
N ALA A 56 -12.87 0.51 13.19
CA ALA A 56 -13.55 1.34 14.17
C ALA A 56 -13.47 0.78 15.59
N ASP A 57 -13.53 -0.55 15.75
CA ASP A 57 -13.52 -1.19 17.07
C ASP A 57 -12.51 -2.35 17.15
N ARG A 58 -11.62 -2.24 18.15
CA ARG A 58 -10.61 -3.25 18.45
C ARG A 58 -11.22 -4.60 18.83
N ASP A 59 -12.40 -4.63 19.44
CA ASP A 59 -13.02 -5.90 19.84
C ASP A 59 -13.36 -6.78 18.64
N VAL A 60 -13.89 -6.18 17.58
CA VAL A 60 -14.18 -6.87 16.32
C VAL A 60 -12.91 -7.43 15.71
N LEU A 61 -11.82 -6.67 15.74
CA LEU A 61 -10.52 -7.11 15.24
C LEU A 61 -9.96 -8.32 16.00
N GLU A 62 -10.00 -8.28 17.33
CA GLU A 62 -9.49 -9.36 18.18
C GLU A 62 -10.36 -10.62 18.07
N LYS A 63 -11.68 -10.46 18.01
CA LYS A 63 -12.61 -11.56 17.75
C LYS A 63 -12.37 -12.20 16.38
N GLY A 64 -12.17 -11.40 15.33
CA GLY A 64 -11.83 -11.91 14.00
C GLY A 64 -10.54 -12.72 14.00
N THR A 65 -9.50 -12.20 14.66
CA THR A 65 -8.21 -12.89 14.80
C THR A 65 -8.38 -14.21 15.57
N LYS A 66 -9.10 -14.18 16.70
CA LYS A 66 -9.36 -15.37 17.53
C LYS A 66 -10.18 -16.42 16.78
N ALA A 67 -11.21 -16.00 16.03
CA ALA A 67 -12.04 -16.91 15.23
C ALA A 67 -11.21 -17.62 14.14
N TYR A 68 -10.33 -16.87 13.47
CA TYR A 68 -9.42 -17.43 12.47
C TYR A 68 -8.47 -18.46 13.08
N THR A 69 -7.81 -18.14 14.21
CA THR A 69 -6.88 -19.09 14.84
C THR A 69 -7.59 -20.34 15.36
N SER A 70 -8.80 -20.19 15.92
CA SER A 70 -9.62 -21.34 16.35
C SER A 70 -10.04 -22.21 15.18
N TYR A 71 -10.40 -21.62 14.04
CA TYR A 71 -10.78 -22.36 12.84
C TYR A 71 -9.59 -23.16 12.30
N VAL A 72 -8.42 -22.54 12.17
CA VAL A 72 -7.20 -23.20 11.70
C VAL A 72 -6.82 -24.38 12.61
N ARG A 73 -6.93 -24.19 13.93
CA ARG A 73 -6.69 -25.26 14.90
C ARG A 73 -7.70 -26.40 14.76
N ALA A 74 -8.99 -26.08 14.70
CA ALA A 74 -10.05 -27.07 14.53
C ALA A 74 -9.89 -27.87 13.23
N TYR A 75 -9.50 -27.21 12.13
CA TYR A 75 -9.24 -27.86 10.85
C TYR A 75 -8.08 -28.87 10.95
N LYS A 76 -7.07 -28.57 11.76
CA LYS A 76 -5.89 -29.43 11.96
C LYS A 76 -6.17 -30.61 12.90
N GLU A 77 -6.98 -30.39 13.94
CA GLU A 77 -7.34 -31.41 14.93
C GLU A 77 -8.46 -32.35 14.45
N HIS A 78 -9.13 -32.02 13.34
CA HIS A 78 -10.24 -32.82 12.80
C HIS A 78 -9.79 -34.23 12.36
N HIS A 79 -10.56 -35.25 12.74
CA HIS A 79 -10.22 -36.66 12.47
C HIS A 79 -10.20 -37.05 10.98
N CYS A 80 -10.97 -36.37 10.12
CA CYS A 80 -11.02 -36.67 8.68
C CYS A 80 -9.93 -35.98 7.87
N ALA A 81 -8.66 -36.24 8.17
CA ALA A 81 -7.51 -35.65 7.47
C ALA A 81 -7.45 -35.99 5.96
N PHE A 82 -8.09 -37.10 5.54
CA PHE A 82 -8.13 -37.51 4.13
C PHE A 82 -9.00 -36.59 3.26
N ILE A 83 -10.15 -36.16 3.79
CA ILE A 83 -11.07 -35.24 3.09
C ILE A 83 -10.62 -33.79 3.32
N PHE A 84 -10.31 -33.43 4.56
CA PHE A 84 -9.87 -32.09 4.95
C PHE A 84 -8.35 -32.00 5.01
N ARG A 85 -7.73 -31.97 3.83
CA ARG A 85 -6.27 -31.84 3.72
C ARG A 85 -5.84 -30.43 4.12
N PHE A 86 -4.95 -30.31 5.11
CA PHE A 86 -4.44 -29.01 5.57
C PHE A 86 -3.51 -28.35 4.55
N SER A 87 -2.80 -29.16 3.76
CA SER A 87 -1.87 -28.68 2.73
C SER A 87 -2.58 -27.96 1.59
N SER A 88 -3.79 -28.38 1.22
CA SER A 88 -4.58 -27.74 0.17
C SER A 88 -5.41 -26.54 0.64
N LEU A 89 -5.46 -26.27 1.94
CA LEU A 89 -6.21 -25.13 2.48
C LEU A 89 -5.45 -23.83 2.23
N ASP A 90 -6.06 -22.90 1.48
CA ASP A 90 -5.53 -21.55 1.30
C ASP A 90 -5.85 -20.68 2.51
N LEU A 91 -4.84 -20.53 3.37
CA LEU A 91 -4.92 -19.71 4.58
C LEU A 91 -5.04 -18.21 4.27
N GLY A 92 -4.61 -17.74 3.09
CA GLY A 92 -4.70 -16.34 2.71
C GLY A 92 -6.12 -15.93 2.33
N VAL A 93 -6.79 -16.75 1.52
CA VAL A 93 -8.21 -16.53 1.17
C VAL A 93 -9.08 -16.65 2.41
N LEU A 94 -8.79 -17.63 3.27
CA LEU A 94 -9.48 -17.79 4.55
C LEU A 94 -9.31 -16.55 5.45
N ALA A 95 -8.10 -16.00 5.57
CA ALA A 95 -7.89 -14.76 6.33
C ALA A 95 -8.70 -13.58 5.75
N THR A 96 -8.91 -13.57 4.44
CA THR A 96 -9.75 -12.57 3.76
C THR A 96 -11.23 -12.73 4.13
N SER A 97 -11.75 -13.97 4.23
CA SER A 97 -13.14 -14.21 4.62
C SER A 97 -13.42 -13.81 6.08
N PHE A 98 -12.43 -13.93 6.97
CA PHE A 98 -12.51 -13.41 8.34
C PHE A 98 -12.25 -11.90 8.45
N SER A 99 -12.08 -11.20 7.31
CA SER A 99 -11.81 -9.75 7.26
C SER A 99 -10.62 -9.30 8.11
N LEU A 100 -9.58 -10.13 8.20
CA LEU A 100 -8.38 -9.78 8.95
C LEU A 100 -7.63 -8.61 8.31
N LEU A 101 -7.19 -7.67 9.13
CA LEU A 101 -6.31 -6.57 8.68
C LEU A 101 -4.88 -7.08 8.43
N ARG A 102 -4.44 -8.03 9.27
CA ARG A 102 -3.11 -8.64 9.25
C ARG A 102 -3.19 -10.11 9.65
N LEU A 103 -2.29 -10.92 9.08
CA LEU A 103 -2.12 -12.31 9.46
C LEU A 103 -1.45 -12.45 10.85
N PRO A 104 -2.02 -13.28 11.76
CA PRO A 104 -1.36 -13.60 13.02
C PRO A 104 -0.09 -14.43 12.78
N LYS A 105 0.91 -14.24 13.63
CA LYS A 105 2.14 -15.06 13.60
C LYS A 105 1.87 -16.40 14.28
N MET A 106 1.74 -17.46 13.48
CA MET A 106 1.47 -18.81 13.98
C MET A 106 2.38 -19.83 13.28
N PRO A 107 2.70 -20.97 13.92
CA PRO A 107 3.56 -21.99 13.31
C PRO A 107 2.99 -22.51 11.99
N GLU A 108 1.67 -22.56 11.83
CA GLU A 108 0.97 -22.99 10.61
C GLU A 108 1.21 -22.10 9.39
N LEU A 109 1.58 -20.84 9.61
CA LEU A 109 1.83 -19.87 8.54
C LEU A 109 3.32 -19.74 8.21
N ARG A 110 4.22 -20.31 9.02
CA ARG A 110 5.67 -20.16 8.83
C ARG A 110 6.18 -20.80 7.55
N ASP A 111 5.59 -21.92 7.16
CA ASP A 111 6.08 -22.73 6.03
C ASP A 111 5.46 -22.31 4.68
N LYS A 112 4.35 -21.55 4.70
CA LYS A 112 3.65 -21.09 3.50
C LYS A 112 4.22 -19.75 3.02
N LYS A 113 5.21 -19.81 2.13
CA LYS A 113 5.92 -18.63 1.58
C LYS A 113 5.07 -17.74 0.65
N LYS A 114 3.99 -18.26 0.08
CA LYS A 114 3.07 -17.52 -0.80
C LYS A 114 1.64 -17.78 -0.33
N LEU A 115 1.04 -16.75 0.28
CA LEU A 115 -0.36 -16.77 0.69
C LEU A 115 -1.12 -15.76 -0.17
N ASN A 116 -2.29 -16.14 -0.67
CA ASN A 116 -3.17 -15.25 -1.41
C ASN A 116 -3.93 -14.34 -0.44
N PHE A 117 -3.18 -13.52 0.30
CA PHE A 117 -3.72 -12.55 1.25
C PHE A 117 -3.37 -11.15 0.79
N ALA A 118 -4.39 -10.30 0.66
CA ALA A 118 -4.21 -8.87 0.44
C ALA A 118 -4.24 -8.16 1.80
N PRO A 119 -3.09 -7.91 2.45
CA PRO A 119 -3.07 -7.18 3.70
C PRO A 119 -3.63 -5.78 3.51
N VAL A 120 -4.33 -5.30 4.53
CA VAL A 120 -4.68 -3.88 4.61
C VAL A 120 -3.35 -3.12 4.70
N GLY A 121 -3.19 -2.09 3.87
CA GLY A 121 -1.88 -1.50 3.55
C GLY A 121 -1.04 -1.15 4.80
N PRO A 122 0.31 -1.14 4.68
CA PRO A 122 1.24 -0.98 5.80
C PRO A 122 1.18 0.39 6.52
N GLU A 123 0.23 1.25 6.14
CA GLU A 123 -0.05 2.53 6.78
C GLU A 123 -0.79 2.42 8.10
N ILE A 124 -1.63 1.40 8.24
CA ILE A 124 -2.59 1.36 9.35
C ILE A 124 -1.88 0.78 10.57
N ASP A 125 -1.66 1.62 11.59
CA ASP A 125 -1.18 1.16 12.89
C ASP A 125 -2.31 0.40 13.60
N ILE A 126 -2.24 -0.92 13.52
CA ILE A 126 -3.16 -1.84 14.17
C ILE A 126 -3.20 -1.60 15.68
N HIS A 127 -2.08 -1.22 16.30
CA HIS A 127 -2.00 -1.01 17.75
C HIS A 127 -2.64 0.30 18.19
N ALA A 128 -2.88 1.24 17.28
CA ALA A 128 -3.55 2.50 17.56
C ALA A 128 -5.08 2.35 17.69
N ILE A 129 -5.66 1.28 17.15
CA ILE A 129 -7.10 1.00 17.22
C ILE A 129 -7.50 0.81 18.69
N LYS A 130 -8.49 1.61 19.14
CA LYS A 130 -9.00 1.62 20.52
C LYS A 130 -10.23 0.73 20.64
N PHE A 131 -10.50 0.23 21.84
CA PHE A 131 -11.82 -0.36 22.12
C PHE A 131 -12.89 0.73 22.19
N LYS A 132 -14.09 0.44 21.68
CA LYS A 132 -15.26 1.30 21.90
C LYS A 132 -15.64 1.37 23.40
N ASP A 133 -15.43 0.27 24.12
CA ASP A 133 -15.68 0.18 25.56
C ASP A 133 -14.55 0.79 26.40
N LYS A 134 -14.85 1.88 27.11
CA LYS A 134 -13.89 2.60 27.97
C LYS A 134 -13.26 1.71 29.06
N ASN A 135 -14.03 0.79 29.64
CA ASN A 135 -13.54 -0.11 30.69
C ASN A 135 -12.52 -1.12 30.17
N ARG A 136 -12.77 -1.67 28.97
CA ARG A 136 -11.85 -2.60 28.31
C ARG A 136 -10.59 -1.91 27.85
N GLU A 137 -10.69 -0.68 27.36
CA GLU A 137 -9.51 0.12 26.98
C GLU A 137 -8.63 0.43 28.20
N LYS A 138 -9.21 0.81 29.35
CA LYS A 138 -8.45 0.98 30.60
C LYS A 138 -7.71 -0.30 31.02
N ALA A 139 -8.39 -1.44 30.96
CA ALA A 139 -7.77 -2.74 31.27
C ALA A 139 -6.64 -3.08 30.29
N ARG A 140 -6.83 -2.81 29.01
CA ARG A 140 -5.82 -2.98 27.96
C ARG A 140 -4.60 -2.11 28.22
N GLN A 141 -4.77 -0.83 28.49
CA GLN A 141 -3.66 0.09 28.74
C GLN A 141 -2.82 -0.34 29.95
N LYS A 142 -3.48 -0.82 31.02
CA LYS A 142 -2.78 -1.42 32.17
C LYS A 142 -1.96 -2.64 31.76
N ARG A 143 -2.54 -3.57 31.00
CA ARG A 143 -1.82 -4.77 30.50
C ARG A 143 -0.65 -4.39 29.59
N LEU A 144 -0.87 -3.45 28.67
CA LEU A 144 0.14 -2.97 27.75
C LEU A 144 1.29 -2.28 28.48
N ALA A 145 1.01 -1.47 29.49
CA ALA A 145 2.04 -0.82 30.31
C ALA A 145 2.89 -1.85 31.06
N VAL A 146 2.24 -2.86 31.67
CA VAL A 146 2.94 -3.97 32.33
C VAL A 146 3.82 -4.75 31.36
N GLU A 147 3.30 -5.10 30.18
CA GLU A 147 4.05 -5.84 29.16
C GLU A 147 5.24 -5.04 28.62
N LEU A 148 5.07 -3.72 28.47
CA LEU A 148 6.10 -2.82 27.98
C LEU A 148 7.18 -2.54 29.03
N ALA A 149 6.80 -2.49 30.30
CA ALA A 149 7.72 -2.43 31.45
C ALA A 149 8.50 -3.73 31.64
N ALA A 150 7.86 -4.88 31.40
CA ALA A 150 8.50 -6.20 31.47
C ALA A 150 9.56 -6.42 30.37
N GLY A 151 9.62 -5.57 29.34
CA GLY A 151 10.70 -5.58 28.34
C GLY A 151 10.79 -6.85 27.48
N GLY A 152 9.76 -7.69 27.52
CA GLY A 152 9.73 -9.00 26.86
C GLY A 152 9.78 -8.93 25.33
N LYS A 153 9.84 -10.11 24.69
CA LYS A 153 9.88 -10.24 23.22
C LYS A 153 8.69 -9.54 22.54
N ASN A 154 7.52 -9.54 23.18
CA ASN A 154 6.32 -8.88 22.67
C ASN A 154 6.42 -7.36 22.70
N ALA A 155 6.94 -6.77 23.78
CA ALA A 155 7.13 -5.33 23.91
C ALA A 155 8.07 -4.77 22.83
N LYS A 156 9.16 -5.50 22.53
CA LYS A 156 10.08 -5.15 21.43
C LYS A 156 9.39 -5.22 20.07
N GLN A 157 8.53 -6.22 19.85
CA GLN A 157 7.78 -6.35 18.60
C GLN A 157 6.75 -5.25 18.41
N ILE A 158 5.99 -4.89 19.46
CA ILE A 158 5.00 -3.80 19.41
C ILE A 158 5.69 -2.47 19.07
N LYS A 159 6.82 -2.17 19.72
CA LYS A 159 7.61 -0.95 19.43
C LYS A 159 8.15 -0.94 17.99
N ALA A 160 8.67 -2.06 17.52
CA ALA A 160 9.19 -2.18 16.16
C ALA A 160 8.10 -2.00 15.11
N GLU A 161 6.91 -2.56 15.34
CA GLU A 161 5.77 -2.45 14.43
C GLU A 161 5.24 -1.02 14.35
N ARG A 162 5.08 -0.35 15.50
CA ARG A 162 4.68 1.07 15.54
C ARG A 162 5.66 1.95 14.78
N LYS A 163 6.96 1.76 15.01
CA LYS A 163 8.01 2.51 14.30
C LYS A 163 8.00 2.23 12.80
N ALA A 164 7.74 0.99 12.38
CA ALA A 164 7.65 0.63 10.98
C ALA A 164 6.43 1.30 10.29
N ALA A 165 5.27 1.31 10.95
CA ALA A 165 4.08 2.00 10.47
C ALA A 165 4.31 3.51 10.35
N GLU A 166 4.91 4.13 11.37
CA GLU A 166 5.26 5.55 11.37
C GLU A 166 6.23 5.91 10.23
N MET A 167 7.28 5.09 10.02
CA MET A 167 8.21 5.28 8.91
C MET A 167 7.54 5.14 7.54
N ALA A 168 6.59 4.21 7.40
CA ALA A 168 5.82 4.03 6.17
C ALA A 168 4.89 5.21 5.89
N GLN A 169 4.23 5.73 6.92
CA GLN A 169 3.42 6.96 6.86
C GLN A 169 4.26 8.15 6.42
N ARG A 170 5.37 8.39 7.12
CA ARG A 170 6.29 9.49 6.80
C ARG A 170 6.90 9.37 5.40
N ALA A 171 7.14 8.16 4.92
CA ALA A 171 7.62 7.92 3.56
C ALA A 171 6.55 8.28 2.51
N LYS A 172 5.28 7.97 2.77
CA LYS A 172 4.16 8.39 1.91
C LYS A 172 3.96 9.88 1.91
N GLU A 173 3.93 10.52 3.09
CA GLU A 173 3.85 11.98 3.22
C GLU A 173 4.99 12.68 2.47
N ARG A 174 6.24 12.19 2.63
CA ARG A 174 7.39 12.68 1.87
C ARG A 174 7.21 12.51 0.38
N ARG A 175 6.70 11.36 -0.08
CA ARG A 175 6.45 11.10 -1.50
C ARG A 175 5.37 12.04 -2.05
N VAL A 176 4.28 12.24 -1.33
CA VAL A 176 3.20 13.18 -1.71
C VAL A 176 3.74 14.61 -1.76
N ALA A 177 4.51 15.04 -0.76
CA ALA A 177 5.13 16.36 -0.73
C ALA A 177 6.17 16.57 -1.85
N GLU A 178 6.91 15.53 -2.26
CA GLU A 178 7.84 15.60 -3.39
C GLU A 178 7.12 15.66 -4.74
N ILE A 179 6.01 14.92 -4.89
CA ILE A 179 5.14 14.99 -6.06
C ILE A 179 4.50 16.38 -6.17
N ALA A 180 3.97 16.92 -5.07
CA ALA A 180 3.38 18.25 -5.02
C ALA A 180 4.39 19.37 -5.36
N LYS A 181 5.67 19.18 -5.01
CA LYS A 181 6.78 20.08 -5.39
C LYS A 181 7.30 19.87 -6.81
N GLY A 182 6.64 19.06 -7.64
CA GLY A 182 7.03 18.81 -9.04
C GLY A 182 8.33 18.03 -9.22
N ARG A 183 8.91 17.45 -8.15
CA ARG A 183 10.12 16.64 -8.26
C ARG A 183 9.75 15.25 -8.78
N ARG A 184 10.27 14.87 -9.95
CA ARG A 184 10.24 13.47 -10.41
C ARG A 184 10.90 12.59 -9.34
N VAL A 185 10.12 11.68 -8.76
CA VAL A 185 10.47 10.75 -7.66
C VAL A 185 11.75 9.94 -7.94
N HIS A 186 12.18 9.85 -9.19
CA HIS A 186 13.36 9.10 -9.63
C HIS A 186 14.71 9.83 -9.50
N ARG A 187 14.74 11.12 -9.10
CA ARG A 187 15.97 11.96 -9.12
C ARG A 187 16.74 12.04 -7.80
N LYS A 188 16.71 10.96 -7.01
CA LYS A 188 17.54 10.82 -5.80
C LYS A 188 18.31 9.49 -5.79
N ARG A 189 19.02 9.16 -6.87
CA ARG A 189 20.24 8.35 -6.73
C ARG A 189 21.30 9.26 -6.11
N GLY A 190 21.79 8.90 -4.92
CA GLY A 190 22.87 9.63 -4.23
C GLY A 190 24.11 9.73 -5.12
N ARG A 191 25.03 10.67 -4.82
CA ARG A 191 26.26 10.85 -5.63
C ARG A 191 27.00 9.52 -5.88
N GLN A 192 27.06 8.64 -4.90
CA GLN A 192 27.66 7.30 -5.03
C GLN A 192 26.94 6.38 -6.03
N ALA A 193 25.61 6.46 -6.14
CA ALA A 193 24.90 5.65 -7.12
C ALA A 193 25.12 6.17 -8.55
N LYS A 194 25.29 7.50 -8.72
CA LYS A 194 25.70 8.09 -10.00
C LYS A 194 27.12 7.65 -10.38
N MET A 195 28.06 7.72 -9.42
CA MET A 195 29.42 7.20 -9.61
C MET A 195 29.37 5.74 -10.04
N PHE A 196 28.61 4.88 -9.35
CA PHE A 196 28.52 3.46 -9.70
C PHE A 196 27.95 3.22 -11.11
N ASP A 197 26.92 3.97 -11.51
CA ASP A 197 26.38 3.92 -12.87
C ASP A 197 27.44 4.36 -13.91
N GLU A 198 28.19 5.43 -13.62
CA GLU A 198 29.30 5.92 -14.45
C GLU A 198 30.42 4.87 -14.57
N TRP A 199 30.78 4.19 -13.47
CA TRP A 199 31.75 3.08 -13.49
C TRP A 199 31.25 1.88 -14.30
N ASP A 200 29.98 1.52 -14.18
CA ASP A 200 29.35 0.43 -14.94
C ASP A 200 29.26 0.76 -16.44
N GLU A 201 29.04 2.02 -16.78
CA GLU A 201 29.06 2.52 -18.16
C GLU A 201 30.47 2.44 -18.73
N LEU A 202 31.48 2.98 -18.03
CA LEU A 202 32.89 2.92 -18.42
C LEU A 202 33.38 1.45 -18.61
N ALA A 203 32.94 0.54 -17.74
CA ALA A 203 33.26 -0.87 -17.84
C ALA A 203 32.63 -1.55 -19.07
N LYS A 204 31.45 -1.09 -19.53
CA LYS A 204 30.85 -1.58 -20.79
C LYS A 204 31.63 -1.07 -21.99
N GLU A 205 32.04 0.19 -21.99
CA GLU A 205 32.87 0.79 -23.04
C GLU A 205 34.20 0.03 -23.18
N GLU A 206 34.88 -0.24 -22.05
CA GLU A 206 36.14 -0.98 -22.04
C GLU A 206 35.97 -2.40 -22.61
N ARG A 207 34.88 -3.09 -22.24
CA ARG A 207 34.56 -4.43 -22.77
C ARG A 207 34.28 -4.41 -24.27
N LEU A 208 33.55 -3.41 -24.75
CA LEU A 208 33.26 -3.23 -26.18
C LEU A 208 34.53 -2.95 -26.97
N HIS A 209 35.39 -2.08 -26.47
CA HIS A 209 36.67 -1.76 -27.10
C HIS A 209 37.62 -2.97 -27.13
N LYS A 210 37.66 -3.77 -26.05
CA LYS A 210 38.39 -5.05 -26.05
C LYS A 210 37.84 -6.03 -27.08
N LYS A 211 36.52 -6.09 -27.28
CA LYS A 211 35.90 -6.95 -28.30
C LYS A 211 36.20 -6.48 -29.72
N LEU A 212 36.23 -5.16 -29.97
CA LEU A 212 36.67 -4.58 -31.24
C LEU A 212 38.14 -4.91 -31.52
N ARG A 213 39.02 -4.71 -30.52
CA ARG A 213 40.45 -5.06 -30.62
C ARG A 213 40.69 -6.55 -30.85
N MET A 214 39.84 -7.42 -30.30
CA MET A 214 39.87 -8.86 -30.52
C MET A 214 39.14 -9.30 -31.80
N GLY A 215 38.59 -8.37 -32.60
CA GLY A 215 37.90 -8.66 -33.86
C GLY A 215 36.56 -9.40 -33.72
N LYS A 216 35.97 -9.42 -32.52
CA LYS A 216 34.70 -10.13 -32.24
C LYS A 216 33.44 -9.30 -32.54
N ILE A 217 33.62 -8.03 -32.86
CA ILE A 217 32.58 -7.05 -33.19
C ILE A 217 33.15 -6.20 -34.33
N THR A 218 32.33 -5.88 -35.35
CA THR A 218 32.73 -5.00 -36.44
C THR A 218 32.72 -3.52 -36.01
N GLU A 219 33.43 -2.65 -36.71
CA GLU A 219 33.49 -1.23 -36.35
C GLU A 219 32.10 -0.56 -36.35
N GLU A 220 31.24 -0.98 -37.27
CA GLU A 220 29.85 -0.51 -37.37
C GLU A 220 28.99 -0.97 -36.19
N GLU A 221 29.15 -2.21 -35.74
CA GLU A 221 28.46 -2.74 -34.56
C GLU A 221 28.95 -2.09 -33.27
N TYR A 222 30.24 -1.75 -33.20
CA TYR A 222 30.81 -0.99 -32.09
C TYR A 222 30.23 0.43 -32.03
N ARG A 223 30.19 1.15 -33.16
CA ARG A 223 29.58 2.49 -33.24
C ARG A 223 28.09 2.45 -32.88
N ARG A 224 27.37 1.43 -33.35
CA ARG A 224 25.95 1.22 -33.02
C ARG A 224 25.71 0.96 -31.53
N GLN A 225 26.56 0.16 -30.89
CA GLN A 225 26.43 -0.17 -29.47
C GLN A 225 26.91 0.95 -28.53
N MET A 226 27.85 1.79 -28.97
CA MET A 226 28.34 2.94 -28.19
C MET A 226 27.44 4.18 -28.31
N TYR A 227 26.98 4.52 -29.53
CA TYR A 227 26.29 5.79 -29.80
C TYR A 227 24.79 5.64 -30.12
N GLY A 228 24.30 4.41 -30.30
CA GLY A 228 22.93 4.13 -30.73
C GLY A 228 22.66 4.49 -32.20
N GLU A 229 21.61 3.93 -32.79
CA GLU A 229 21.24 4.10 -34.22
C GLU A 229 20.88 5.53 -34.65
N LYS A 230 20.99 6.55 -33.79
CA LYS A 230 20.64 7.95 -34.11
C LYS A 230 21.81 8.82 -34.57
N ALA A 231 22.94 8.24 -34.91
CA ALA A 231 24.08 8.94 -35.50
C ALA A 231 24.32 8.57 -36.99
N GLY A 232 23.31 8.02 -37.68
CA GLY A 232 23.41 7.54 -39.06
C GLY A 232 22.63 8.35 -40.11
N THR A 233 22.42 9.65 -39.90
CA THR A 233 21.89 10.54 -40.96
C THR A 233 22.58 11.90 -40.88
N LYS A 234 23.82 11.94 -41.34
CA LYS A 234 24.34 13.09 -42.06
C LYS A 234 24.85 12.55 -43.38
N GLU A 235 24.25 13.05 -44.44
CA GLU A 235 24.51 12.74 -45.84
C GLU A 235 25.99 12.97 -46.16
N ASP A 236 26.61 11.98 -46.80
CA ASP A 236 27.80 12.16 -47.62
C ASP A 236 27.34 12.67 -49.00
N PRO A 237 27.81 13.82 -49.50
CA PRO A 237 27.66 14.15 -50.91
C PRO A 237 28.80 13.53 -51.71
N GLU A 238 28.37 12.67 -52.65
CA GLU A 238 28.98 12.39 -53.95
C GLU A 238 30.11 11.36 -54.03
N ALA A 239 29.71 10.17 -54.50
CA ALA A 239 30.56 9.22 -55.19
C ALA A 239 30.64 9.59 -56.69
N MET A 240 31.88 9.69 -57.18
CA MET A 240 32.40 9.14 -58.44
C MET A 240 31.69 9.44 -59.76
N SER A 241 32.39 10.11 -60.67
CA SER A 241 32.33 9.79 -62.11
C SER A 241 33.72 9.88 -62.73
N ASP A 242 34.27 8.71 -63.07
CA ASP A 242 35.30 8.54 -64.10
C ASP A 242 34.73 8.96 -65.46
N ASP A 243 35.51 9.65 -66.29
CA ASP A 243 35.55 9.40 -67.75
C ASP A 243 36.81 10.04 -68.37
N GLU A 244 37.42 9.30 -69.29
CA GLU A 244 38.60 9.66 -70.09
C GLU A 244 38.31 10.82 -71.07
N ASP A 245 39.27 11.72 -71.29
CA ASP A 245 39.84 12.04 -72.62
C ASP A 245 40.84 13.22 -72.56
N ALA A 246 41.89 13.10 -73.38
CA ALA A 246 42.97 14.05 -73.75
C ALA A 246 44.24 14.15 -72.87
#